data_AF-A0A3N9S824-F1
#
_entry.id   AF-A0A3N9S824-F1
#
_cell.length_a   1.000
_cell.length_b   1.000
_cell.length_c   1.000
_cell.angle_alpha   90.00
_cell.angle_beta   90.00
_cell.angle_gamma   90.00
#
_symmetry.space_group_name_H-M   'P 1'
#
loop_
_entity.id
_entity.type
_entity.pdbx_description
1 polymer ?
#
loop_
_entity_poly.entity_id
_entity_poly.type
_entity_poly.pdbx_seq_one_letter_code
_entity_poly.pdbx_strand_id
1 'polypeptide(L)' 'MGSAFLCAALGIVPTVRHADYLASWLDVLREDNRAIFRAASAATKAADWLLSRHREAQDAAQGRIAA' A
#
# COMPACT_ATOMS: atom_id res chain seq x y z
N MET A 1 -0.81 6.12 -1.43
CA MET A 1 -1.91 5.14 -1.53
C MET A 1 -1.48 3.76 -1.03
N GLY A 2 -0.51 3.08 -1.65
CA GLY A 2 -0.10 1.73 -1.23
C GLY A 2 0.34 1.61 0.24
N SER A 3 1.13 2.56 0.74
CA SER A 3 1.51 2.61 2.16
C SER A 3 0.30 2.72 3.09
N ALA A 4 -0.73 3.50 2.73
CA ALA A 4 -1.95 3.62 3.51
C ALA A 4 -2.75 2.31 3.55
N PHE A 5 -2.79 1.56 2.43
CA PHE A 5 -3.42 0.25 2.38
C PHE A 5 -2.72 -0.76 3.28
N LEU A 6 -1.38 -0.78 3.26
CA LEU A 6 -0.59 -1.62 4.16
C LEU A 6 -0.79 -1.23 5.62
N CYS A 7 -0.79 0.06 5.92
CA CYS A 7 -1.02 0.55 7.28
C CYS A 7 -2.38 0.10 7.81
N ALA A 8 -3.43 0.23 6.99
CA ALA A 8 -4.76 -0.25 7.34
C ALA A 8 -4.79 -1.77 7.56
N ALA A 9 -4.17 -2.55 6.67
CA ALA A 9 -4.14 -4.01 6.76
C ALA A 9 -3.35 -4.53 7.98
N LEU A 10 -2.33 -3.80 8.41
CA LEU A 10 -1.43 -4.19 9.50
C LEU A 10 -1.75 -3.48 10.84
N GLY A 11 -2.80 -2.65 10.88
CA GLY A 11 -3.15 -1.88 12.08
C GLY A 11 -2.12 -0.81 12.48
N ILE A 12 -1.32 -0.33 11.53
CA ILE A 12 -0.29 0.68 11.76
C ILE A 12 -0.91 2.07 11.64
N VAL A 13 -0.74 2.90 12.66
CA VAL A 13 -1.10 4.32 12.60
C VAL A 13 0.01 5.10 11.87
N PRO A 14 -0.27 5.71 10.71
CA PRO A 14 0.76 6.44 9.97
C PRO A 14 1.11 7.76 10.67
N THR A 15 2.41 8.02 10.83
CA THR A 15 2.92 9.22 11.51
C THR A 15 3.42 10.30 10.55
N VAL A 16 3.76 9.93 9.31
CA VAL A 16 4.31 10.84 8.30
C VAL A 16 3.26 11.23 7.27
N ARG A 17 3.12 12.53 7.01
CA ARG A 17 2.31 13.08 5.91
C ARG A 17 3.14 14.11 5.17
N HIS A 18 3.61 13.77 3.97
CA HIS A 18 4.19 14.76 3.05
C HIS A 18 3.10 15.21 2.10
N ALA A 19 2.68 16.47 2.18
CA ALA A 19 1.58 17.00 1.36
C ALA A 19 2.08 17.59 0.03
N ASP A 20 3.38 17.64 -0.19
CA ASP A 20 4.01 18.33 -1.33
C ASP A 20 3.59 17.76 -2.69
N TYR A 21 3.19 16.48 -2.73
CA TYR A 21 2.69 15.85 -3.95
C TYR A 21 1.27 16.26 -4.34
N LEU A 22 0.51 16.94 -3.47
CA LEU A 22 -0.91 17.23 -3.72
C LEU A 22 -1.11 18.14 -4.93
N ALA A 23 -0.26 19.15 -5.11
CA ALA A 23 -0.34 20.05 -6.27
C ALA A 23 -0.18 19.28 -7.59
N SER A 24 0.85 18.43 -7.67
CA SER A 24 1.09 17.57 -8.84
C SER A 24 -0.08 16.62 -9.11
N TRP A 25 -0.69 16.04 -8.07
CA TRP A 25 -1.87 15.19 -8.25
C TRP A 25 -3.11 15.95 -8.68
N LEU A 26 -3.29 17.21 -8.25
CA LEU A 26 -4.39 18.05 -8.72
C LEU A 26 -4.26 18.32 -10.21
N ASP A 27 -3.07 18.60 -10.72
CA ASP A 27 -2.84 18.81 -12.16
C ASP A 27 -3.16 17.53 -12.95
N VAL A 28 -2.66 16.37 -12.50
CA VAL A 28 -2.96 15.07 -13.11
C VAL A 28 -4.46 14.78 -13.15
N LEU A 29 -5.20 15.10 -12.08
CA LEU A 29 -6.63 14.82 -12.01
C LEU A 29 -7.49 15.80 -12.82
N ARG A 30 -6.99 17.01 -13.08
CA ARG A 30 -7.64 17.96 -14.00
C ARG A 30 -7.53 17.49 -15.44
N GLU A 31 -6.41 16.87 -15.80
CA GLU A 31 -6.18 16.29 -17.14
C GLU A 31 -6.87 14.93 -17.31
N ASP A 32 -6.86 14.08 -16.29
CA ASP A 32 -7.45 12.75 -16.33
C ASP A 32 -8.04 12.33 -14.98
N ASN A 33 -9.36 12.46 -14.86
CA ASN A 33 -10.10 12.04 -13.67
C ASN A 33 -10.05 10.52 -13.40
N ARG A 34 -9.65 9.69 -14.38
CA ARG A 34 -9.49 8.24 -14.22
C ARG A 34 -8.12 7.86 -13.68
N ALA A 35 -7.16 8.80 -13.62
CA ALA A 35 -5.81 8.54 -13.10
C ALA A 35 -5.84 7.99 -11.66
N ILE A 36 -6.78 8.48 -10.83
CA ILE A 36 -6.93 7.99 -9.44
C ILE A 36 -7.25 6.50 -9.37
N PHE A 37 -8.10 5.98 -10.26
CA PHE A 37 -8.49 4.58 -10.26
C PHE A 37 -7.34 3.67 -10.72
N ARG A 38 -6.56 4.12 -11.71
CA ARG A 38 -5.37 3.38 -12.15
C ARG A 38 -4.31 3.35 -11.06
N ALA A 39 -4.08 4.48 -10.40
CA ALA A 39 -3.16 4.59 -9.27
C ALA A 39 -3.60 3.71 -8.09
N ALA A 40 -4.90 3.71 -7.76
CA ALA A 40 -5.47 2.83 -6.75
C ALA A 40 -5.30 1.35 -7.13
N SER A 41 -5.60 0.97 -8.38
CA SER A 41 -5.42 -0.41 -8.86
C SER A 41 -3.96 -0.88 -8.74
N ALA A 42 -3.00 -0.04 -9.13
CA ALA A 42 -1.57 -0.34 -8.98
C ALA A 42 -1.18 -0.47 -7.50
N ALA A 43 -1.65 0.45 -6.66
CA ALA A 43 -1.40 0.44 -5.23
C ALA A 43 -1.95 -0.82 -4.54
N THR A 44 -3.16 -1.26 -4.90
CA THR A 44 -3.77 -2.50 -4.41
C THR A 44 -2.93 -3.71 -4.79
N LYS A 45 -2.55 -3.85 -6.06
CA LYS A 45 -1.70 -4.97 -6.52
C LYS A 45 -0.37 -5.05 -5.75
N ALA A 46 0.27 -3.90 -5.53
CA ALA A 46 1.51 -3.82 -4.77
C ALA A 46 1.31 -4.22 -3.30
N ALA A 47 0.24 -3.72 -2.66
CA ALA A 47 -0.08 -4.05 -1.28
C ALA A 47 -0.40 -5.54 -1.11
N ASP A 48 -1.23 -6.12 -1.99
CA ASP A 48 -1.59 -7.53 -1.98
C ASP A 48 -0.36 -8.42 -2.13
N TRP A 49 0.55 -8.05 -3.05
CA TRP A 49 1.80 -8.79 -3.24
C TRP A 49 2.65 -8.78 -1.97
N LEU A 50 2.84 -7.62 -1.34
CA LEU A 50 3.61 -7.48 -0.10
C LEU A 50 2.97 -8.25 1.06
N LEU A 51 1.65 -8.16 1.23
CA LEU A 51 0.93 -8.88 2.28
C LEU A 51 0.99 -10.40 2.09
N SER A 52 0.96 -10.87 0.84
CA SER A 52 1.15 -12.29 0.54
C SER A 52 2.55 -12.77 0.92
N ARG A 53 3.60 -12.00 0.60
CA ARG A 53 4.98 -12.35 1.03
C ARG A 53 5.14 -12.29 2.54
N HIS A 54 4.50 -11.32 3.19
CA HIS A 54 4.53 -11.18 4.64
C HIS A 54 3.94 -12.43 5.33
N ARG A 55 2.77 -12.92 4.88
CA ARG A 55 2.15 -14.14 5.42
C ARG A 55 3.04 -15.37 5.25
N GLU A 56 3.58 -15.58 4.05
CA GLU A 56 4.50 -16.70 3.79
C GLU A 56 5.72 -16.68 4.72
N ALA A 57 6.28 -15.49 4.98
CA ALA A 57 7.39 -15.34 5.91
C ALA A 57 6.99 -15.64 7.36
N GLN A 58 5.77 -15.30 7.79
CA GLN A 58 5.25 -15.64 9.12
C GLN A 58 5.05 -17.15 9.28
N ASP A 59 4.45 -17.81 8.29
CA ASP A 59 4.20 -19.26 8.32
C ASP A 59 5.53 -20.04 8.37
N ALA A 60 6.51 -19.64 7.56
CA ALA A 60 7.85 -20.22 7.59
C ALA A 60 8.59 -19.97 8.91
N ALA A 61 8.34 -18.85 9.59
CA ALA A 61 8.88 -18.59 10.91
C ALA A 61 8.21 -19.48 11.98
N GLN A 62 6.90 -19.61 11.93
CA GLN A 62 6.14 -20.44 12.86
C GLN A 62 6.51 -21.92 12.74
N GLY A 63 6.66 -22.44 11.52
CA GLY A 63 7.09 -23.81 11.27
C GLY A 63 8.49 -24.14 11.80
N ARG A 64 9.40 -23.16 11.83
CA ARG A 64 10.75 -23.32 12.41
C ARG A 64 10.75 -23.34 13.94
N ILE A 65 9.77 -22.73 14.60
CA ILE A 65 9.65 -22.72 16.06
C ILE A 65 9.02 -24.03 16.57
N ALA A 66 8.16 -24.66 15.75
CA ALA A 66 7.44 -25.87 16.09
C ALA A 66 8.23 -27.18 15.83
N ALA A 67 9.39 -27.11 15.17
CA ALA A 67 10.28 -28.24 14.86
C ALA A 67 11.48 -28.27 15.81
#